data_AF-F0SHG6-F1
#
_entry.id   AF-F0SHG6-F1
#
_cell.length_a   1.000
_cell.length_b   1.000
_cell.length_c   1.000
_cell.angle_alpha   90.00
_cell.angle_beta   90.00
_cell.angle_gamma   90.00
#
_symmetry.space_group_name_H-M   'P 1'
#
loop_
_entity.id
_entity.type
_entity.pdbx_description
1 polymer ?
#
loop_
_entity_poly.entity_id
_entity_poly.type
_entity_poly.pdbx_seq_one_letter_code
_entity_poly.pdbx_strand_id
1 'polypeptide(L)'
;MSESISKPSALRFARLPSAAKWILFACSWTAAVAVCLEFGKIRSEWSGVLCGPWGCSAPLEAVLSVHAIWLLTLIPLIHFTSRKQTQIYRWWSILLAVVGLGGTLFLAAQLGWHWPSESLGEKPNYFLQQWGLAVFGAIDFPVIPALILMPYCLWRSYLFRRKSPAS
;
A
#
# COMPACT_ATOMS: atom_id res chain seq x y z
N MET A 1 37.91 26.09 39.48
CA MET A 1 38.24 25.03 38.49
C MET A 1 36.96 24.72 37.75
N SER A 2 36.78 25.30 36.57
CA SER A 2 35.58 25.12 35.75
C SER A 2 35.95 24.26 34.55
N GLU A 3 35.48 23.02 34.54
CA GLU A 3 35.66 22.10 33.42
C GLU A 3 34.85 22.59 32.21
N SER A 4 35.56 23.00 31.15
CA SER A 4 34.95 23.33 29.88
C SER A 4 34.51 22.04 29.19
N ILE A 5 33.21 21.71 29.31
CA ILE A 5 32.60 20.60 28.58
C ILE A 5 32.66 20.92 27.08
N SER A 6 33.59 20.27 26.37
CA SER A 6 33.71 20.37 24.92
C SER A 6 32.46 19.81 24.27
N LYS A 7 31.62 20.68 23.67
CA LYS A 7 30.46 20.26 22.90
C LYS A 7 30.92 19.33 21.77
N PRO A 8 30.50 18.05 21.75
CA PRO A 8 30.89 17.14 20.70
C PRO A 8 30.43 17.69 19.36
N SER A 9 31.31 17.54 18.39
CA SER A 9 31.27 17.95 16.99
C SER A 9 30.10 17.30 16.22
N ALA A 10 28.87 17.64 16.60
CA ALA A 10 27.62 17.23 15.95
C ALA A 10 27.38 17.93 14.58
N LEU A 11 28.37 18.64 14.04
CA LEU A 11 28.22 19.57 12.92
C LEU A 11 29.04 19.17 11.67
N ARG A 12 29.00 17.89 11.28
CA ARG A 12 29.52 17.47 9.95
C ARG A 12 28.57 16.61 9.11
N PHE A 13 27.29 16.54 9.46
CA PHE A 13 26.23 16.14 8.52
C PHE A 13 25.75 17.31 7.63
N ALA A 14 26.48 18.43 7.64
CA ALA A 14 26.21 19.58 6.81
C ALA A 14 26.45 19.24 5.33
N ARG A 15 25.35 18.93 4.62
CA ARG A 15 25.24 18.75 3.16
C ARG A 15 25.98 17.54 2.59
N LEU A 16 25.45 16.34 2.83
CA LEU A 16 25.60 15.26 1.86
C LEU A 16 25.19 15.78 0.45
N PRO A 17 26.00 15.52 -0.60
CA PRO A 17 25.66 15.93 -1.95
C PRO A 17 24.31 15.30 -2.35
N SER A 18 23.56 15.99 -3.21
CA SER A 18 22.23 15.52 -3.66
C SER A 18 22.29 14.06 -4.15
N ALA A 19 23.36 13.70 -4.87
CA ALA A 19 23.61 12.33 -5.34
C ALA A 19 23.67 11.29 -4.21
N ALA A 20 24.36 11.58 -3.10
CA ALA A 20 24.47 10.65 -1.98
C ALA A 20 23.10 10.36 -1.33
N LYS A 21 22.21 11.37 -1.26
CA LYS A 21 20.85 11.16 -0.74
C LYS A 21 20.03 10.21 -1.62
N TRP A 22 20.15 10.34 -2.94
CA TRP A 22 19.47 9.46 -3.89
C TRP A 22 20.03 8.05 -3.87
N ILE A 23 21.35 7.90 -3.76
CA ILE A 23 21.99 6.58 -3.62
C ILE A 23 21.51 5.90 -2.34
N LEU A 24 21.54 6.59 -1.20
CA LEU A 24 21.05 6.02 0.07
C LEU A 24 19.57 5.65 -0.01
N PHE A 25 18.74 6.50 -0.64
CA PHE A 25 17.33 6.19 -0.87
C PHE A 25 17.17 4.94 -1.73
N ALA A 26 17.87 4.84 -2.86
CA ALA A 26 17.82 3.69 -3.75
C ALA A 26 18.26 2.41 -3.03
N CYS A 27 19.40 2.44 -2.32
CA CYS A 27 19.87 1.31 -1.53
C CYS A 27 18.87 0.89 -0.46
N SER A 28 18.30 1.85 0.28
CA SER A 28 17.28 1.55 1.31
C SER A 28 16.01 0.97 0.71
N TRP A 29 15.58 1.46 -0.46
CA TRP A 29 14.40 0.99 -1.15
C TRP A 29 14.62 -0.43 -1.69
N THR A 30 15.76 -0.69 -2.33
CA THR A 30 16.13 -2.03 -2.80
C THR A 30 16.24 -3.02 -1.64
N ALA A 31 16.85 -2.62 -0.52
CA ALA A 31 16.91 -3.46 0.67
C ALA A 31 15.51 -3.78 1.22
N ALA A 32 14.61 -2.80 1.26
CA ALA A 32 13.23 -3.01 1.69
C ALA A 32 12.45 -3.94 0.73
N VAL A 33 12.62 -3.78 -0.59
CA VAL A 33 12.03 -4.71 -1.57
C VAL A 33 12.58 -6.12 -1.37
N ALA A 34 13.89 -6.28 -1.16
CA ALA A 34 14.50 -7.58 -0.91
C ALA A 34 13.91 -8.24 0.36
N VAL A 35 13.73 -7.48 1.44
CA VAL A 35 13.08 -7.97 2.67
C VAL A 35 11.64 -8.40 2.40
N CYS A 36 10.86 -7.64 1.63
CA CYS A 36 9.51 -8.04 1.24
C CYS A 36 9.50 -9.34 0.42
N LEU A 37 10.45 -9.52 -0.49
CA LEU A 37 10.57 -10.76 -1.28
C LEU A 37 11.00 -11.96 -0.44
N GLU A 38 11.89 -11.77 0.54
CA GLU A 38 12.28 -12.82 1.49
C GLU A 38 11.12 -13.19 2.43
N PHE A 39 10.28 -12.23 2.83
CA PHE A 39 9.09 -12.50 3.64
C PHE A 39 8.14 -13.49 2.96
N GLY A 40 7.99 -13.40 1.63
CA GLY A 40 7.20 -14.35 0.84
C GLY A 40 7.73 -15.79 0.83
N LYS A 41 8.97 -16.02 1.29
CA LYS A 41 9.57 -17.37 1.40
C LYS A 41 9.42 -17.97 2.79
N ILE A 42 9.09 -17.17 3.81
CA ILE A 42 8.94 -17.64 5.19
C ILE A 42 7.67 -18.50 5.24
N ARG A 43 7.84 -19.80 5.47
CA ARG A 43 6.71 -20.69 5.70
C ARG A 43 6.27 -20.60 7.16
N SER A 44 5.11 -20.02 7.39
CA SER A 44 4.39 -20.02 8.66
C SER A 44 3.42 -21.21 8.73
N GLU A 45 2.83 -21.46 9.91
CA GLU A 45 1.73 -22.42 10.07
C GLU A 45 0.49 -22.04 9.21
N TRP A 46 0.44 -20.79 8.74
CA TRP A 46 -0.62 -20.24 7.89
C TRP A 46 -0.26 -20.24 6.39
N SER A 47 0.90 -20.80 6.01
CA SER A 47 1.31 -20.90 4.60
C SER A 47 0.50 -21.89 3.76
N GLY A 48 -0.61 -22.39 4.31
CA GLY A 48 -1.56 -23.22 3.60
C GLY A 48 -2.26 -22.43 2.49
N VAL A 49 -2.44 -23.10 1.36
CA VAL A 49 -3.39 -22.68 0.33
C VAL A 49 -4.79 -22.89 0.91
N LEU A 50 -5.57 -21.80 1.09
CA LEU A 50 -6.97 -21.91 1.51
C LEU A 50 -7.77 -22.45 0.33
N CYS A 51 -7.97 -23.76 0.30
CA CYS A 51 -8.81 -24.43 -0.69
C CYS A 51 -10.21 -24.66 -0.11
N GLY A 52 -11.22 -24.24 -0.86
CA GLY A 52 -12.63 -24.49 -0.58
C GLY A 52 -13.43 -24.65 -1.87
N PRO A 53 -14.76 -24.79 -1.78
CA PRO A 53 -15.64 -24.85 -2.96
C PRO A 53 -15.58 -23.59 -3.83
N TRP A 54 -15.03 -22.49 -3.32
CA TRP A 54 -14.77 -21.24 -4.04
C TRP A 54 -13.37 -21.18 -4.72
N GLY A 55 -12.64 -22.30 -4.73
CA GLY A 55 -11.29 -22.40 -5.29
C GLY A 55 -10.18 -22.36 -4.23
N CYS A 56 -8.95 -22.26 -4.70
CA CYS A 56 -7.75 -22.21 -3.88
C CYS A 56 -7.13 -20.80 -3.93
N SER A 57 -6.80 -20.22 -2.79
CA SER A 57 -6.07 -18.94 -2.74
C SER A 57 -4.57 -19.14 -2.99
N ALA A 58 -3.87 -18.12 -3.48
CA ALA A 58 -2.41 -18.09 -3.36
C ALA A 58 -1.98 -18.14 -1.88
N PRO A 59 -0.73 -18.57 -1.58
CA PRO A 59 -0.18 -18.49 -0.22
C PRO A 59 -0.27 -17.07 0.33
N LEU A 60 -0.72 -16.94 1.59
CA LEU A 60 -0.98 -15.65 2.22
C LEU A 60 0.27 -14.75 2.20
N GLU A 61 1.43 -15.33 2.47
CA GLU A 61 2.71 -14.63 2.53
C GLU A 61 3.10 -14.05 1.18
N ALA A 62 2.82 -14.75 0.08
CA ALA A 62 3.08 -14.27 -1.27
C ALA A 62 2.21 -13.05 -1.58
N VAL A 63 0.91 -13.12 -1.28
CA VAL A 63 -0.04 -12.02 -1.51
C VAL A 63 0.33 -10.78 -0.67
N LEU A 64 0.63 -10.98 0.61
CA LEU A 64 1.05 -9.90 1.51
C LEU A 64 2.36 -9.24 1.05
N SER A 65 3.31 -10.03 0.54
CA SER A 65 4.58 -9.51 0.03
C SER A 65 4.38 -8.59 -1.17
N VAL A 66 3.48 -8.94 -2.09
CA VAL A 66 3.17 -8.08 -3.25
C VAL A 66 2.48 -6.79 -2.82
N HIS A 67 1.50 -6.86 -1.91
CA HIS A 67 0.85 -5.66 -1.37
C HIS A 67 1.83 -4.75 -0.61
N ALA A 68 2.79 -5.33 0.12
CA ALA A 68 3.86 -4.59 0.78
C ALA A 68 4.76 -3.85 -0.22
N ILE A 69 5.13 -4.50 -1.33
CA ILE A 69 5.91 -3.87 -2.42
C ILE A 69 5.13 -2.71 -3.07
N TRP A 70 3.83 -2.88 -3.31
CA TRP A 70 2.97 -1.81 -3.80
C TRP A 70 2.97 -0.61 -2.84
N LEU A 71 2.79 -0.83 -1.54
CA LEU A 71 2.85 0.23 -0.53
C LEU A 71 4.22 0.91 -0.50
N LEU A 72 5.30 0.12 -0.51
CA LEU A 72 6.68 0.60 -0.51
C LEU A 72 6.99 1.47 -1.74
N THR A 73 6.30 1.24 -2.85
CA THR A 73 6.45 2.01 -4.09
C THR A 73 5.55 3.26 -4.09
N LEU A 74 4.28 3.11 -3.72
CA LEU A 74 3.29 4.19 -3.79
C LEU A 74 3.53 5.27 -2.72
N ILE A 75 3.90 4.91 -1.49
CA ILE A 75 4.13 5.87 -0.41
C ILE A 75 5.20 6.93 -0.77
N PRO A 76 6.43 6.55 -1.18
CA PRO A 76 7.42 7.55 -1.56
C PRO A 76 6.99 8.33 -2.80
N LEU A 77 6.37 7.68 -3.80
CA LEU A 77 5.89 8.34 -5.01
C LEU A 77 4.88 9.46 -4.66
N ILE A 78 3.88 9.16 -3.84
CA ILE A 78 2.88 10.12 -3.37
C ILE A 78 3.55 11.23 -2.57
N HIS A 79 4.47 10.89 -1.66
CA HIS A 79 5.14 11.87 -0.80
C HIS A 79 6.02 12.83 -1.61
N PHE A 80 6.81 12.33 -2.56
CA PHE A 80 7.70 13.14 -3.39
C PHE A 80 6.92 14.03 -4.35
N THR A 81 5.88 13.50 -5.01
CA THR A 81 5.06 14.29 -5.95
C THR A 81 4.24 15.36 -5.22
N SER A 82 3.75 15.06 -4.01
CA SER A 82 2.86 15.97 -3.26
C SER A 82 3.59 16.92 -2.32
N ARG A 83 4.93 16.89 -2.27
CA ARG A 83 5.72 17.65 -1.29
C ARG A 83 5.53 19.17 -1.37
N LYS A 84 5.26 19.69 -2.56
CA LYS A 84 5.18 21.14 -2.84
C LYS A 84 3.76 21.68 -2.98
N GLN A 85 2.79 20.83 -3.31
CA GLN A 85 1.45 21.27 -3.65
C GLN A 85 0.40 20.38 -2.99
N THR A 86 -0.47 20.99 -2.21
CA THR A 86 -1.50 20.31 -1.41
C THR A 86 -2.62 19.75 -2.29
N GLN A 87 -2.86 20.34 -3.46
CA GLN A 87 -3.84 19.84 -4.44
C GLN A 87 -3.48 18.46 -4.97
N ILE A 88 -2.20 18.12 -5.04
CA ILE A 88 -1.73 16.82 -5.53
C ILE A 88 -2.22 15.68 -4.62
N TYR A 89 -2.29 15.89 -3.30
CA TYR A 89 -2.88 14.89 -2.39
C TYR A 89 -4.36 14.62 -2.68
N ARG A 90 -5.13 15.62 -3.15
CA ARG A 90 -6.53 15.42 -3.53
C ARG A 90 -6.64 14.59 -4.80
N TRP A 91 -5.81 14.91 -5.81
CA TRP A 91 -5.73 14.12 -7.03
C TRP A 91 -5.35 12.67 -6.75
N TRP A 92 -4.35 12.44 -5.89
CA TRP A 92 -4.02 11.09 -5.42
C TRP A 92 -5.19 10.41 -4.71
N SER A 93 -5.92 11.11 -3.81
CA SER A 93 -7.08 10.50 -3.16
C SER A 93 -8.17 10.10 -4.15
N ILE A 94 -8.43 10.89 -5.19
CA ILE A 94 -9.39 10.56 -6.25
C ILE A 94 -8.90 9.37 -7.07
N LEU A 95 -7.64 9.38 -7.51
CA LEU A 95 -7.06 8.29 -8.29
C LEU A 95 -7.07 6.97 -7.50
N LEU A 96 -6.65 7.00 -6.23
CA LEU A 96 -6.66 5.84 -5.36
C LEU A 96 -8.09 5.38 -5.03
N ALA A 97 -9.06 6.29 -4.94
CA ALA A 97 -10.47 5.92 -4.80
C ALA A 97 -11.00 5.21 -6.06
N VAL A 98 -10.66 5.70 -7.25
CA VAL A 98 -11.05 5.07 -8.53
C VAL A 98 -10.42 3.68 -8.64
N VAL A 99 -9.12 3.55 -8.36
CA VAL A 99 -8.42 2.25 -8.42
C VAL A 99 -8.93 1.29 -7.35
N GLY A 100 -9.03 1.76 -6.10
CA GLY A 100 -9.48 0.94 -4.97
C GLY A 100 -10.96 0.58 -5.08
N LEU A 101 -11.86 1.55 -4.99
CA LEU A 101 -13.31 1.30 -5.01
C LEU A 101 -13.76 0.77 -6.36
N GLY A 102 -13.30 1.37 -7.47
CA GLY A 102 -13.62 0.90 -8.81
C GLY A 102 -13.12 -0.51 -9.06
N GLY A 103 -11.90 -0.85 -8.62
CA GLY A 103 -11.38 -2.22 -8.67
C GLY A 103 -12.23 -3.21 -7.86
N THR A 104 -12.61 -2.86 -6.63
CA THR A 104 -13.47 -3.74 -5.82
C THR A 104 -14.86 -3.97 -6.42
N LEU A 105 -15.47 -2.93 -6.98
CA LEU A 105 -16.77 -3.00 -7.64
C LEU A 105 -16.69 -3.79 -8.95
N PHE A 106 -15.63 -3.58 -9.74
CA PHE A 106 -15.38 -4.33 -10.96
C PHE A 106 -15.26 -5.83 -10.66
N LEU A 107 -14.49 -6.21 -9.64
CA LEU A 107 -14.35 -7.61 -9.22
C LEU A 107 -15.68 -8.18 -8.70
N ALA A 108 -16.47 -7.41 -7.96
CA ALA A 108 -17.81 -7.84 -7.52
C ALA A 108 -18.74 -8.09 -8.72
N ALA A 109 -18.75 -7.18 -9.70
CA ALA A 109 -19.55 -7.29 -10.90
C ALA A 109 -19.10 -8.48 -11.76
N GLN A 110 -17.79 -8.66 -11.95
CA GLN A 110 -17.22 -9.79 -12.67
C GLN A 110 -17.62 -11.12 -12.01
N LEU A 111 -17.51 -11.20 -10.68
CA LEU A 111 -17.88 -12.40 -9.92
C LEU A 111 -19.39 -12.67 -10.02
N GLY A 112 -20.21 -11.63 -9.88
CA GLY A 112 -21.67 -11.75 -10.01
C GLY A 112 -22.12 -12.16 -11.41
N TRP A 113 -21.42 -11.69 -12.45
CA TRP A 113 -21.71 -12.05 -13.85
C TRP A 113 -21.41 -13.52 -14.16
N HIS A 114 -20.31 -14.05 -13.61
CA HIS A 114 -19.91 -15.45 -13.82
C HIS A 114 -20.53 -16.41 -12.81
N TRP A 115 -21.30 -15.92 -11.84
CA TRP A 115 -21.92 -16.76 -10.83
C TRP A 115 -23.04 -17.60 -11.47
N PRO A 116 -22.94 -18.93 -11.53
CA PRO A 116 -23.97 -19.75 -12.14
C PRO A 116 -25.29 -19.53 -11.40
N SER A 117 -26.34 -19.17 -12.12
CA SER A 117 -27.66 -18.93 -11.54
C SER A 117 -28.19 -20.15 -10.76
N GLU A 118 -27.76 -21.35 -11.14
CA GLU A 118 -28.08 -22.62 -10.49
C GLU A 118 -27.48 -22.76 -9.08
N SER A 119 -26.35 -22.09 -8.81
CA SER A 119 -25.66 -22.17 -7.51
C SER A 119 -26.23 -21.22 -6.44
N LEU A 120 -27.09 -20.27 -6.84
CA LEU A 120 -27.74 -19.32 -5.93
C LEU A 120 -28.73 -20.01 -4.97
N GLY A 121 -29.26 -21.18 -5.34
CA GLY A 121 -30.24 -21.91 -4.54
C GLY A 121 -29.65 -22.65 -3.34
N GLU A 122 -28.41 -23.12 -3.42
CA GLU A 122 -27.87 -24.02 -2.39
C GLU A 122 -27.00 -23.32 -1.34
N LYS A 123 -26.33 -22.21 -1.69
CA LYS A 123 -25.28 -21.61 -0.82
C LYS A 123 -25.12 -20.08 -0.99
N PRO A 124 -26.14 -19.26 -0.63
CA PRO A 124 -26.08 -17.80 -0.81
C PRO A 124 -24.99 -17.08 0.02
N ASN A 125 -24.41 -17.74 1.03
CA ASN A 125 -23.53 -17.07 2.00
C ASN A 125 -22.04 -16.97 1.60
N TYR A 126 -21.61 -17.54 0.47
CA TYR A 126 -20.18 -17.58 0.10
C TYR A 126 -19.75 -16.46 -0.86
N PHE A 127 -20.71 -15.71 -1.44
CA PHE A 127 -20.38 -14.63 -2.38
C PHE A 127 -19.42 -13.60 -1.78
N LEU A 128 -19.68 -13.14 -0.55
CA LEU A 128 -18.82 -12.17 0.14
C LEU A 128 -17.42 -12.73 0.42
N GLN A 129 -17.31 -14.03 0.72
CA GLN A 129 -16.02 -14.68 0.97
C GLN A 129 -15.21 -14.80 -0.31
N GLN A 130 -15.85 -15.21 -1.42
CA GLN A 130 -15.18 -15.31 -2.72
C GLN A 130 -14.83 -13.93 -3.29
N TRP A 131 -15.68 -12.93 -3.10
CA TRP A 131 -15.37 -11.55 -3.43
C TRP A 131 -14.21 -11.01 -2.61
N GLY A 132 -14.20 -11.25 -1.29
CA GLY A 132 -13.09 -10.87 -0.41
C GLY A 132 -11.77 -11.51 -0.82
N LEU A 133 -11.78 -12.81 -1.16
CA LEU A 133 -10.61 -13.52 -1.68
C LEU A 133 -10.16 -12.99 -3.04
N ALA A 134 -11.09 -12.65 -3.93
CA ALA A 134 -10.78 -12.07 -5.24
C ALA A 134 -10.13 -10.68 -5.10
N VAL A 135 -10.67 -9.82 -4.23
CA VAL A 135 -10.12 -8.49 -3.94
C VAL A 135 -8.75 -8.61 -3.27
N PHE A 136 -8.60 -9.53 -2.32
CA PHE A 136 -7.33 -9.74 -1.63
C PHE A 136 -6.26 -10.32 -2.56
N GLY A 137 -6.64 -11.26 -3.43
CA GLY A 137 -5.78 -11.90 -4.42
C GLY A 137 -5.51 -11.07 -5.67
N ALA A 138 -6.13 -9.89 -5.82
CA ALA A 138 -5.87 -8.96 -6.93
C ALA A 138 -4.49 -8.31 -6.75
N ILE A 139 -3.45 -9.02 -7.18
CA ILE A 139 -2.05 -8.60 -7.06
C ILE A 139 -1.58 -7.74 -8.25
N ASP A 140 -2.22 -7.89 -9.41
CA ASP A 140 -1.87 -7.18 -10.64
C ASP A 140 -2.19 -5.68 -10.55
N PHE A 141 -3.16 -5.32 -9.70
CA PHE A 141 -3.57 -3.94 -9.45
C PHE A 141 -3.49 -3.65 -7.95
N PRO A 142 -3.04 -2.45 -7.53
CA PRO A 142 -2.89 -2.12 -6.12
C PRO A 142 -4.23 -1.79 -5.45
N VAL A 143 -5.25 -2.65 -5.56
CA VAL A 143 -6.61 -2.40 -5.03
C VAL A 143 -6.56 -2.19 -3.51
N ILE A 144 -6.00 -3.14 -2.77
CA ILE A 144 -5.86 -3.04 -1.31
C ILE A 144 -4.94 -1.87 -0.90
N PRO A 145 -3.71 -1.73 -1.45
CA PRO A 145 -2.87 -0.55 -1.18
C PRO A 145 -3.56 0.78 -1.47
N ALA A 146 -4.37 0.88 -2.53
CA ALA A 146 -5.10 2.08 -2.88
C ALA A 146 -6.19 2.40 -1.85
N LEU A 147 -6.95 1.40 -1.40
CA LEU A 147 -7.94 1.57 -0.32
C LEU A 147 -7.30 2.04 1.00
N ILE A 148 -6.08 1.58 1.31
CA ILE A 148 -5.34 1.99 2.51
C ILE A 148 -4.78 3.42 2.36
N LEU A 149 -4.21 3.76 1.20
CA LEU A 149 -3.56 5.05 0.98
C LEU A 149 -4.54 6.19 0.68
N MET A 150 -5.73 5.89 0.16
CA MET A 150 -6.79 6.87 -0.08
C MET A 150 -7.13 7.70 1.18
N PRO A 151 -7.51 7.13 2.34
CA PRO A 151 -7.82 7.89 3.54
C PRO A 151 -6.61 8.65 4.08
N TYR A 152 -5.39 8.11 3.92
CA TYR A 152 -4.16 8.81 4.28
C TYR A 152 -3.99 10.11 3.44
N CYS A 153 -4.15 10.03 2.13
CA CYS A 153 -4.09 11.19 1.23
C CYS A 153 -5.18 12.21 1.55
N LEU A 154 -6.40 11.75 1.83
CA LEU A 154 -7.52 12.62 2.20
C LEU A 154 -7.23 13.36 3.51
N TRP A 155 -6.79 12.63 4.55
CA TRP A 155 -6.40 13.18 5.84
C TRP A 155 -5.28 14.22 5.70
N ARG A 156 -4.22 13.92 4.93
CA ARG A 156 -3.14 14.87 4.64
C ARG A 156 -3.67 16.13 3.97
N SER A 157 -4.53 15.99 2.96
CA SER A 157 -5.13 17.13 2.26
C SER A 157 -5.95 18.03 3.19
N TYR A 158 -6.62 17.43 4.18
CA TYR A 158 -7.41 18.14 5.19
C TYR A 158 -6.52 18.93 6.16
N LEU A 159 -5.44 18.33 6.66
CA LEU A 159 -4.49 18.99 7.56
C LEU A 159 -3.85 20.22 6.93
N PHE A 160 -3.55 20.17 5.63
CA PHE A 160 -2.97 21.31 4.92
C PHE A 160 -3.96 22.46 4.76
N ARG A 161 -5.25 22.19 4.50
CA ARG A 161 -6.27 23.26 4.43
C ARG A 161 -6.36 24.05 5.73
N ARG A 162 -6.27 23.39 6.89
CA ARG A 162 -6.34 24.06 8.20
C ARG A 162 -5.18 25.03 8.47
N LYS A 163 -4.02 24.82 7.84
CA LYS A 163 -2.82 25.64 8.07
C LYS A 163 -2.74 26.88 7.19
N SER A 164 -3.63 27.04 6.22
CA SER A 164 -3.75 28.24 5.40
C SER A 164 -4.93 29.06 5.91
N PRO A 165 -4.76 29.89 6.97
CA PRO A 165 -5.78 30.87 7.32
C PRO A 165 -6.00 31.75 6.08
N ALA A 166 -7.27 31.99 5.73
CA ALA A 166 -7.62 32.89 4.64
C ALA A 166 -7.03 34.27 4.94
N SER A 167 -5.95 34.61 4.24
CA SER A 167 -5.36 35.94 4.21
C SER A 167 -6.14 36.83 3.27
#